data_AF-A0A960H3H3-F1
#
_entry.id   AF-A0A960H3H3-F1
#
_cell.length_a   1.000
_cell.length_b   1.000
_cell.length_c   1.000
_cell.angle_alpha   90.00
_cell.angle_beta   90.00
_cell.angle_gamma   90.00
#
_symmetry.space_group_name_H-M   'P 1'
#
loop_
_entity.id
_entity.type
_entity.pdbx_description
1 polymer ?
#
loop_
_entity_poly.entity_id
_entity_poly.type
_entity_poly.pdbx_seq_one_letter_code
_entity_poly.pdbx_strand_id
1 'polypeptide(L)' 'AQRCPFDRLPAVPATYILCADDRMIDPAWSRRAAAGRLGAELIELPGGHSPFYSRPSALAEVLHRLT' A
#
# COMPACT_ATOMS: atom_id res chain seq x y z
N ALA A 1 23.47 -7.63 9.04
CA ALA A 1 22.01 -7.43 8.88
C ALA A 1 21.60 -6.24 9.73
N GLN A 2 21.06 -5.20 9.11
CA GLN A 2 20.54 -4.03 9.83
C GLN A 2 19.17 -4.39 10.43
N ARG A 3 19.00 -4.19 11.75
CA ARG A 3 17.72 -4.40 12.43
C ARG A 3 16.95 -3.09 12.49
N CYS A 4 15.63 -3.18 12.35
CA CYS A 4 14.73 -2.08 12.66
C CYS A 4 14.85 -1.77 14.17
N PRO A 5 15.07 -0.50 14.58
CA PRO A 5 15.13 -0.14 16.00
C PRO A 5 13.75 -0.03 16.65
N PHE A 6 12.66 -0.21 15.87
CA PHE A 6 11.30 -0.13 16.37
C PHE A 6 10.70 -1.53 16.57
N ASP A 7 10.15 -1.78 17.75
CA ASP A 7 9.44 -3.02 18.07
C ASP A 7 8.02 -3.03 17.48
N ARG A 8 7.48 -1.85 17.14
CA ARG A 8 6.17 -1.67 16.50
C ARG A 8 6.15 -0.41 15.65
N LEU A 9 5.26 -0.39 14.66
CA LEU A 9 4.98 0.82 13.90
C LEU A 9 4.22 1.85 14.76
N PRO A 10 4.39 3.17 14.50
CA PRO A 10 3.60 4.21 15.14
C PRO A 10 2.11 4.06 14.82
N ALA A 11 1.24 4.40 15.78
CA ALA A 11 -0.21 4.39 15.60
C ALA A 11 -0.65 5.70 14.91
N VAL A 12 -0.37 5.81 13.62
CA VAL A 12 -0.79 6.94 12.76
C VAL A 12 -1.83 6.45 11.75
N PRO A 13 -2.78 7.30 11.33
CA PRO A 13 -3.68 6.96 10.24
C PRO A 13 -2.90 6.52 9.00
N ALA A 14 -3.33 5.44 8.38
CA ALA A 14 -2.66 4.85 7.23
C ALA A 14 -3.68 4.32 6.22
N THR A 15 -3.32 4.42 4.94
CA THR A 15 -4.05 3.82 3.83
C THR A 15 -3.07 2.96 3.04
N TYR A 16 -3.50 1.75 2.66
CA TYR A 16 -2.75 0.84 1.82
C TYR A 16 -3.31 0.86 0.41
N ILE A 17 -2.47 1.14 -0.59
CA ILE A 17 -2.85 1.08 -2.00
C ILE A 17 -2.31 -0.23 -2.59
N LEU A 18 -3.21 -1.16 -2.90
CA LEU A 18 -2.91 -2.45 -3.52
C LEU A 18 -2.99 -2.30 -5.04
N CYS A 19 -1.92 -2.66 -5.74
CA CYS A 19 -1.92 -2.74 -7.20
C CYS A 19 -2.48 -4.10 -7.63
N ALA A 20 -3.66 -4.11 -8.25
CA ALA A 20 -4.45 -5.33 -8.46
C ALA A 20 -3.77 -6.35 -9.39
N ASP A 21 -2.94 -5.88 -10.31
CA ASP A 21 -2.21 -6.71 -11.29
C ASP A 21 -0.73 -6.89 -10.90
N ASP A 22 -0.37 -6.63 -9.64
CA ASP A 22 0.99 -6.80 -9.14
C ASP A 22 1.39 -8.29 -9.18
N ARG A 23 2.54 -8.56 -9.81
CA ARG A 23 3.16 -9.89 -9.90
C ARG A 23 4.40 -10.04 -9.02
N MET A 24 4.84 -8.94 -8.39
CA MET A 24 5.96 -8.92 -7.45
C MET A 24 5.49 -9.25 -6.05
N ILE A 25 4.32 -8.73 -5.65
CA ILE A 25 3.74 -8.93 -4.33
C ILE A 25 2.37 -9.60 -4.47
N ASP A 26 2.18 -10.71 -3.75
CA ASP A 26 0.90 -11.42 -3.70
C ASP A 26 -0.20 -10.50 -3.11
N PRO A 27 -1.30 -10.25 -3.85
CA PRO A 27 -2.43 -9.47 -3.35
C PRO A 27 -3.01 -9.98 -2.03
N ALA A 28 -3.01 -11.29 -1.79
CA ALA A 28 -3.48 -11.87 -0.54
C ALA A 28 -2.57 -11.49 0.64
N TRP A 29 -1.26 -11.37 0.42
CA TRP A 29 -0.35 -10.86 1.43
C TRP A 29 -0.62 -9.40 1.73
N SER A 30 -0.80 -8.57 0.71
CA SER A 30 -1.09 -7.14 0.84
C SER A 30 -2.35 -6.88 1.65
N ARG A 31 -3.44 -7.63 1.38
CA ARG A 31 -4.69 -7.55 2.16
C ARG A 31 -4.48 -7.88 3.64
N ARG A 32 -3.71 -8.94 3.95
CA ARG A 32 -3.37 -9.29 5.34
C ARG A 32 -2.49 -8.24 6.01
N ALA A 33 -1.53 -7.66 5.27
CA ALA A 33 -0.66 -6.63 5.80
C ALA A 33 -1.43 -5.34 6.12
N ALA A 34 -2.32 -4.91 5.23
CA ALA A 34 -3.17 -3.74 5.43
C ALA A 34 -4.00 -3.88 6.72
N ALA A 35 -4.76 -4.97 6.86
CA ALA A 35 -5.62 -5.16 8.03
C ALA A 35 -4.85 -5.51 9.30
N GLY A 36 -3.93 -6.48 9.24
CA GLY A 36 -3.32 -7.07 10.44
C GLY A 36 -2.05 -6.37 10.92
N ARG A 37 -1.23 -5.82 10.02
CA ARG A 37 0.03 -5.16 10.39
C ARG A 37 -0.12 -3.65 10.54
N LEU A 38 -0.96 -3.05 9.69
CA LEU A 38 -1.08 -1.59 9.61
C LEU A 38 -2.40 -1.06 10.17
N GLY A 39 -3.44 -1.89 10.26
CA GLY A 39 -4.79 -1.42 10.60
C GLY A 39 -5.30 -0.37 9.62
N ALA A 40 -4.87 -0.46 8.36
CA ALA A 40 -5.08 0.55 7.32
C ALA A 40 -6.31 0.24 6.46
N GLU A 41 -6.96 1.29 5.96
CA GLU A 41 -7.92 1.18 4.87
C GLU A 41 -7.21 0.65 3.61
N LEU A 42 -7.88 -0.21 2.84
CA LEU A 42 -7.35 -0.77 1.61
C LEU A 42 -8.04 -0.16 0.38
N ILE A 43 -7.24 0.42 -0.50
CA ILE A 43 -7.69 0.88 -1.83
C ILE A 43 -7.06 -0.01 -2.89
N GLU A 44 -7.88 -0.61 -3.75
CA GLU A 44 -7.39 -1.35 -4.90
C GLU A 44 -7.27 -0.42 -6.12
N LEU A 45 -6.09 -0.41 -6.73
CA LEU A 45 -5.76 0.37 -7.92
C LEU A 45 -5.41 -0.61 -9.06
N PRO A 46 -6.09 -0.53 -10.23
CA PRO A 46 -5.70 -1.32 -11.39
C PRO A 46 -4.27 -1.00 -11.84
N GLY A 47 -3.49 -2.01 -12.22
CA GLY A 47 -2.08 -1.87 -12.60
C GLY A 47 -1.12 -2.75 -11.81
N GLY A 48 0.12 -2.79 -12.29
CA GLY A 48 1.20 -3.58 -11.69
C GLY A 48 1.96 -2.81 -10.60
N HIS A 49 3.09 -3.38 -10.18
CA HIS A 49 3.86 -3.01 -8.98
C HIS A 49 4.25 -1.52 -8.84
N SER A 50 4.44 -0.81 -9.97
CA SER A 50 4.99 0.54 -9.99
C SER A 50 3.97 1.56 -10.54
N PRO A 51 2.86 1.84 -9.83
CA PRO A 51 1.80 2.72 -10.32
C PRO A 51 2.29 4.17 -10.50
N PHE A 52 3.29 4.59 -9.72
CA PHE A 52 3.94 5.90 -9.87
C PHE A 52 4.65 6.06 -11.21
N TYR A 53 5.02 4.97 -11.87
CA TYR A 53 5.63 4.98 -13.21
C TYR A 53 4.60 4.67 -14.30
N SER A 54 3.83 3.58 -14.16
CA SER A 54 2.92 3.13 -15.23
C SER A 54 1.59 3.87 -15.29
N ARG A 55 1.12 4.44 -14.16
CA ARG A 55 -0.20 5.07 -14.02
C ARG A 55 -0.17 6.29 -13.08
N PRO A 56 0.76 7.25 -13.27
CA PRO A 56 1.01 8.34 -12.31
C PRO A 56 -0.24 9.18 -12.03
N SER A 57 -1.05 9.50 -13.05
CA SER A 57 -2.28 10.28 -12.86
C SER A 57 -3.31 9.54 -12.03
N ALA A 58 -3.51 8.24 -12.25
CA ALA A 58 -4.47 7.45 -11.48
C ALA A 58 -4.05 7.32 -10.01
N LEU A 59 -2.74 7.18 -9.76
CA LEU A 59 -2.22 7.20 -8.39
C LEU A 59 -2.42 8.58 -7.74
N ALA A 60 -2.12 9.67 -8.45
CA ALA A 60 -2.29 11.03 -7.95
C ALA A 60 -3.74 11.32 -7.56
N GLU A 61 -4.72 10.88 -8.36
CA GLU A 61 -6.15 10.99 -8.04
C GLU A 61 -6.53 10.27 -6.75
N VAL A 62 -5.96 9.08 -6.49
CA VAL A 62 -6.17 8.38 -5.22
C VAL A 62 -5.60 9.19 -4.07
N LEU A 63 -4.34 9.66 -4.20
CA LEU A 63 -3.66 10.42 -3.14
C LEU A 63 -4.38 11.73 -2.83
N HIS A 64 -4.89 12.43 -3.84
CA HIS A 64 -5.61 13.69 -3.65
C HIS A 64 -6.92 13.53 -2.88
N ARG A 65 -7.56 12.36 -2.92
CA ARG A 65 -8.75 12.07 -2.11
C ARG A 65 -8.44 11.72 -0.66
N LEU A 66 -7.18 11.47 -0.31
CA LEU A 66 -6.74 11.11 1.04
C LEU A 66 -6.25 12.32 1.86
N THR A 67 -5.99 13.45 1.20
CA THR A 67 -5.73 14.75 1.83
C THR A 67 -7.03 15.44 2.22
#